data_AF-A0A399Z567-F1
#
_entry.id   AF-A0A399Z567-F1
#
_cell.length_a   1.000
_cell.length_b   1.000
_cell.length_c   1.000
_cell.angle_alpha   90.00
_cell.angle_beta   90.00
_cell.angle_gamma   90.00
#
_symmetry.space_group_name_H-M   'P 1'
#
loop_
_entity.id
_entity.type
_entity.pdbx_description
1 polymer ?
#
loop_
_entity_poly.entity_id
_entity_poly.type
_entity_poly.pdbx_seq_one_letter_code
_entity_poly.pdbx_strand_id
1 'polypeptide(L)'
;GSSAGGIHSLGVLEIDQSLIYNNQGGFGGGIYAQNTTVITNSTISGNTAVYRGGGIEINHDNFNILIDLSNVTVTNNRVSNGGQFSGSGAAGVSNFQGGLVHVRNSILAGNVDEGFSNEDDDSRAHDCWGSFISEGYNVIGINYNCTGFTNGANGDKVGTVNVPLDAKLNALANNGGLSKTHAPKLGSPALDAGNPNGCKNRLGALLTTDQRNYARPVNANVGIPGQRCDIGAHEFNSPGFPTSTPTLVIPTKTPSPTATTPSNACQNKPAAPVLSKPADNKTIQSTTPKLDWNDVTCATKYKVVVKRDAKNGVKAFKQTVTVSQVKTTALTKGHAYYWRVKACDAAGCAKSGWFTFTIKP
;
A
#
# COMPACT_ATOMS: atom_id res chain seq x y z
N GLY A 1 -10.61 20.16 16.38
CA GLY A 1 -11.96 19.90 15.86
C GLY A 1 -12.18 18.40 15.85
N SER A 2 -13.32 17.94 16.32
CA SER A 2 -13.70 16.54 16.61
C SER A 2 -14.00 15.69 15.36
N SER A 3 -13.16 15.75 14.33
CA SER A 3 -13.43 15.15 13.01
C SER A 3 -12.26 14.34 12.46
N ALA A 4 -12.48 13.72 11.29
CA ALA A 4 -11.57 12.85 10.56
C ALA A 4 -10.15 13.42 10.44
N GLY A 5 -9.15 12.54 10.49
CA GLY A 5 -7.77 12.95 10.25
C GLY A 5 -7.44 13.09 8.78
N GLY A 6 -7.90 12.15 7.95
CA GLY A 6 -7.68 12.14 6.50
C GLY A 6 -8.90 12.63 5.72
N ILE A 7 -9.97 11.82 5.72
CA ILE A 7 -11.17 12.07 4.91
C ILE A 7 -12.41 12.05 5.78
N HIS A 8 -13.20 13.13 5.74
CA HIS A 8 -14.55 13.16 6.31
C HIS A 8 -15.58 12.99 5.19
N SER A 9 -16.19 11.82 5.12
CA SER A 9 -17.16 11.45 4.08
C SER A 9 -18.58 11.83 4.50
N LEU A 10 -19.04 13.01 4.06
CA LEU A 10 -20.42 13.48 4.21
C LEU A 10 -21.30 13.16 2.99
N GLY A 11 -20.69 12.86 1.85
CA GLY A 11 -21.33 12.45 0.59
C GLY A 11 -20.84 11.08 0.14
N VAL A 12 -21.25 10.62 -1.04
CA VAL A 12 -20.74 9.36 -1.60
C VAL A 12 -19.23 9.48 -1.85
N LEU A 13 -18.46 8.53 -1.31
CA LEU A 13 -17.02 8.45 -1.45
C LEU A 13 -16.62 7.14 -2.12
N GLU A 14 -15.83 7.23 -3.18
CA GLU A 14 -15.21 6.08 -3.85
C GLU A 14 -13.69 6.22 -3.80
N ILE A 15 -13.04 5.16 -3.32
CA ILE A 15 -11.59 5.09 -3.16
C ILE A 15 -11.12 3.83 -3.88
N ASP A 16 -10.27 4.00 -4.88
CA ASP A 16 -9.70 2.89 -5.64
C ASP A 16 -8.18 3.04 -5.75
N GLN A 17 -7.46 1.92 -5.66
CA GLN A 17 -6.00 1.85 -5.82
C GLN A 17 -5.20 2.91 -5.03
N SER A 18 -5.67 3.23 -3.82
CA SER A 18 -5.20 4.38 -3.04
C SER A 18 -4.50 3.97 -1.74
N LEU A 19 -3.71 4.90 -1.20
CA LEU A 19 -3.11 4.78 0.13
C LEU A 19 -3.57 5.94 0.99
N ILE A 20 -4.24 5.64 2.10
CA ILE A 20 -4.62 6.61 3.13
C ILE A 20 -3.74 6.31 4.34
N TYR A 21 -2.79 7.19 4.61
CA TYR A 21 -1.77 6.91 5.60
C TYR A 21 -1.31 8.13 6.39
N ASN A 22 -0.88 7.87 7.62
CA ASN A 22 -0.26 8.85 8.50
C ASN A 22 -1.11 10.10 8.75
N ASN A 23 -2.43 9.92 8.81
CA ASN A 23 -3.37 10.96 9.19
C ASN A 23 -3.71 10.87 10.67
N GLN A 24 -4.08 11.99 11.29
CA GLN A 24 -4.46 12.05 12.70
C GLN A 24 -5.77 12.83 12.90
N GLY A 25 -6.74 12.22 13.57
CA GLY A 25 -8.06 12.82 13.80
C GLY A 25 -8.65 12.48 15.16
N GLY A 26 -9.80 13.07 15.49
CA GLY A 26 -10.53 12.71 16.72
C GLY A 26 -11.17 11.33 16.59
N PHE A 27 -12.01 11.19 15.55
CA PHE A 27 -12.64 9.95 15.11
C PHE A 27 -12.21 9.69 13.68
N GLY A 28 -12.00 8.44 13.28
CA GLY A 28 -11.68 8.16 11.88
C GLY A 28 -10.33 8.77 11.49
N GLY A 29 -9.24 8.26 12.08
CA GLY A 29 -7.89 8.79 11.86
C GLY A 29 -7.57 8.85 10.37
N GLY A 30 -7.86 7.77 9.63
CA GLY A 30 -7.83 7.77 8.18
C GLY A 30 -9.12 8.32 7.57
N ILE A 31 -10.24 7.66 7.86
CA ILE A 31 -11.55 7.98 7.29
C ILE A 31 -12.60 8.06 8.38
N TYR A 32 -13.38 9.13 8.38
CA TYR A 32 -14.63 9.21 9.11
C TYR A 32 -15.80 9.14 8.13
N ALA A 33 -16.46 7.98 8.09
CA ALA A 33 -17.52 7.67 7.16
C ALA A 33 -18.91 7.93 7.78
N GLN A 34 -19.62 8.92 7.24
CA GLN A 34 -21.00 9.23 7.62
C GLN A 34 -21.99 9.09 6.44
N ASN A 35 -21.50 8.64 5.29
CA ASN A 35 -22.27 8.38 4.08
C ASN A 35 -21.59 7.26 3.28
N THR A 36 -22.23 6.82 2.20
CA THR A 36 -21.82 5.65 1.42
C THR A 36 -20.35 5.77 1.03
N THR A 37 -19.55 4.80 1.44
CA THR A 37 -18.10 4.80 1.24
C THR A 37 -17.68 3.45 0.69
N VAL A 38 -17.15 3.45 -0.52
CA VAL A 38 -16.67 2.24 -1.19
C VAL A 38 -15.16 2.33 -1.36
N ILE A 39 -14.47 1.29 -0.90
CA ILE A 39 -13.02 1.21 -0.94
C ILE A 39 -12.63 -0.09 -1.64
N THR A 40 -11.90 0.04 -2.74
CA THR A 40 -11.42 -1.09 -3.53
C THR A 40 -9.91 -1.02 -3.69
N ASN A 41 -9.22 -2.17 -3.63
CA ASN A 41 -7.79 -2.28 -3.95
C ASN A 41 -6.91 -1.24 -3.23
N SER A 42 -7.23 -0.91 -1.99
CA SER A 42 -6.60 0.23 -1.31
C SER A 42 -6.02 -0.16 0.04
N THR A 43 -5.01 0.58 0.49
CA THR A 43 -4.36 0.41 1.78
C THR A 43 -4.72 1.58 2.69
N ILE A 44 -5.12 1.28 3.91
CA ILE A 44 -5.39 2.25 4.97
C ILE A 44 -4.49 1.89 6.14
N SER A 45 -3.43 2.68 6.36
CA SER A 45 -2.37 2.28 7.28
C SER A 45 -1.67 3.43 8.00
N GLY A 46 -1.28 3.21 9.24
CA GLY A 46 -0.53 4.20 10.01
C GLY A 46 -1.35 5.43 10.40
N ASN A 47 -2.67 5.38 10.31
CA ASN A 47 -3.52 6.49 10.72
C ASN A 47 -3.83 6.38 12.23
N THR A 48 -3.99 7.52 12.90
CA THR A 48 -4.20 7.59 14.35
C THR A 48 -5.49 8.35 14.68
N ALA A 49 -6.34 7.78 15.50
CA ALA A 49 -7.49 8.47 16.10
C ALA A 49 -7.25 8.74 17.58
N VAL A 50 -7.88 9.76 18.13
CA VAL A 50 -7.88 10.01 19.58
C VAL A 50 -8.90 9.11 20.29
N TYR A 51 -10.05 8.84 19.67
CA TYR A 51 -11.17 8.15 20.32
C TYR A 51 -11.40 6.73 19.79
N ARG A 52 -11.59 6.57 18.48
CA ARG A 52 -11.83 5.27 17.82
C ARG A 52 -11.76 5.40 16.30
N GLY A 53 -11.64 4.24 15.64
CA GLY A 53 -11.50 4.15 14.20
C GLY A 53 -10.21 4.79 13.73
N GLY A 54 -9.07 4.32 14.24
CA GLY A 54 -7.75 4.78 13.79
C GLY A 54 -7.64 4.74 12.26
N GLY A 55 -8.05 3.64 11.64
CA GLY A 55 -8.19 3.50 10.20
C GLY A 55 -9.48 4.12 9.71
N ILE A 56 -10.61 3.50 10.07
CA ILE A 56 -11.95 3.91 9.65
C ILE A 56 -12.88 3.96 10.86
N GLU A 57 -13.57 5.07 11.05
CA GLU A 57 -14.75 5.18 11.91
C GLU A 57 -15.99 5.30 11.04
N ILE A 58 -17.02 4.53 11.37
CA ILE A 58 -18.34 4.58 10.73
C ILE A 58 -19.34 5.01 11.80
N ASN A 59 -19.95 6.17 11.60
CA ASN A 59 -20.84 6.79 12.59
C ASN A 59 -22.05 7.43 11.92
N HIS A 60 -23.05 6.60 11.65
CA HIS A 60 -24.38 6.97 11.20
C HIS A 60 -25.37 5.87 11.58
N ASP A 61 -26.62 6.25 11.82
CA ASP A 61 -27.72 5.37 12.24
C ASP A 61 -28.60 4.93 11.05
N ASN A 62 -28.33 5.43 9.85
CA ASN A 62 -29.06 5.07 8.65
C ASN A 62 -28.54 3.74 8.06
N PHE A 63 -29.32 2.68 8.23
CA PHE A 63 -29.05 1.34 7.69
C PHE A 63 -29.05 1.27 6.15
N ASN A 64 -29.48 2.31 5.43
CA ASN A 64 -29.38 2.34 3.96
C ASN A 64 -28.01 2.83 3.45
N ILE A 65 -27.13 3.29 4.34
CA ILE A 65 -25.79 3.74 3.98
C ILE A 65 -24.87 2.52 3.93
N LEU A 66 -24.25 2.32 2.75
CA LEU A 66 -23.35 1.21 2.48
C LEU A 66 -21.90 1.62 2.74
N ILE A 67 -21.21 0.83 3.55
CA ILE A 67 -19.75 0.83 3.62
C ILE A 67 -19.25 -0.47 3.01
N ASP A 68 -18.34 -0.37 2.04
CA ASP A 68 -17.85 -1.53 1.30
C ASP A 68 -16.33 -1.57 1.26
N LEU A 69 -15.76 -2.70 1.68
CA LEU A 69 -14.33 -2.98 1.67
C LEU A 69 -14.06 -4.19 0.77
N SER A 70 -13.52 -3.92 -0.42
CA SER A 70 -13.19 -4.91 -1.44
C SER A 70 -11.68 -4.98 -1.67
N ASN A 71 -11.01 -6.07 -1.29
CA ASN A 71 -9.57 -6.20 -1.53
C ASN A 71 -8.77 -5.06 -0.89
N VAL A 72 -9.13 -4.72 0.36
CA VAL A 72 -8.56 -3.62 1.13
C VAL A 72 -7.61 -4.18 2.19
N THR A 73 -6.56 -3.43 2.52
CA THR A 73 -5.70 -3.73 3.66
C THR A 73 -5.79 -2.60 4.69
N VAL A 74 -6.39 -2.88 5.84
CA VAL A 74 -6.47 -1.98 7.01
C VAL A 74 -5.55 -2.52 8.11
N THR A 75 -4.39 -1.88 8.29
CA THR A 75 -3.34 -2.38 9.20
C THR A 75 -2.52 -1.23 9.79
N ASN A 76 -1.84 -1.45 10.92
CA ASN A 76 -1.01 -0.45 11.60
C ASN A 76 -1.73 0.88 11.92
N ASN A 77 -3.05 0.90 11.98
CA ASN A 77 -3.78 2.06 12.47
C ASN A 77 -3.88 2.03 13.98
N ARG A 78 -4.00 3.21 14.60
CA ARG A 78 -3.91 3.37 16.05
C ARG A 78 -5.04 4.18 16.65
N VAL A 79 -5.38 3.88 17.89
CA VAL A 79 -6.09 4.81 18.78
C VAL A 79 -5.12 5.20 19.89
N SER A 80 -4.87 6.50 20.07
CA SER A 80 -3.90 7.01 21.05
C SER A 80 -4.52 7.18 22.44
N ASN A 81 -3.72 7.00 23.50
CA ASN A 81 -4.09 7.14 24.93
C ASN A 81 -4.61 8.54 25.37
N GLY A 82 -4.76 9.50 24.44
CA GLY A 82 -5.16 10.88 24.73
C GLY A 82 -6.68 11.09 24.86
N GLY A 83 -7.50 10.09 24.51
CA GLY A 83 -8.96 10.17 24.59
C GLY A 83 -9.50 9.22 25.65
N GLN A 84 -9.64 9.66 26.90
CA GLN A 84 -10.51 8.99 27.86
C GLN A 84 -11.97 9.15 27.40
N PHE A 85 -12.38 8.41 26.38
CA PHE A 85 -13.76 8.04 26.17
C PHE A 85 -13.88 6.60 26.64
N SER A 86 -14.48 6.41 27.81
CA SER A 86 -14.96 5.11 28.24
C SER A 86 -16.01 4.62 27.26
N GLY A 87 -15.63 3.73 26.34
CA GLY A 87 -16.59 2.98 25.52
C GLY A 87 -16.17 2.74 24.08
N SER A 88 -16.10 1.45 23.75
CA SER A 88 -16.50 0.84 22.48
C SER A 88 -15.90 1.42 21.19
N GLY A 89 -14.98 0.68 20.58
CA GLY A 89 -14.44 0.95 19.26
C GLY A 89 -13.24 0.06 18.96
N ALA A 90 -12.71 0.19 17.74
CA ALA A 90 -11.46 -0.45 17.33
C ALA A 90 -10.52 0.53 16.64
N ALA A 91 -9.22 0.20 16.64
CA ALA A 91 -8.22 0.98 15.94
C ALA A 91 -8.22 0.75 14.42
N GLY A 92 -8.56 -0.45 13.95
CA GLY A 92 -8.71 -0.74 12.52
C GLY A 92 -9.98 -0.13 11.94
N VAL A 93 -11.10 -0.85 12.05
CA VAL A 93 -12.41 -0.41 11.56
C VAL A 93 -13.45 -0.47 12.68
N SER A 94 -14.03 0.67 13.01
CA SER A 94 -15.02 0.81 14.07
C SER A 94 -16.38 1.15 13.49
N ASN A 95 -17.32 0.21 13.56
CA ASN A 95 -18.72 0.39 13.16
C ASN A 95 -19.59 0.73 14.37
N PHE A 96 -19.57 2.00 14.80
CA PHE A 96 -20.11 2.42 16.09
C PHE A 96 -21.64 2.39 16.17
N GLN A 97 -22.33 2.85 15.12
CA GLN A 97 -23.81 2.95 15.08
C GLN A 97 -24.50 1.81 14.30
N GLY A 98 -23.75 0.79 13.87
CA GLY A 98 -24.34 -0.40 13.23
C GLY A 98 -24.71 -0.22 11.75
N GLY A 99 -23.92 0.55 11.00
CA GLY A 99 -24.08 0.68 9.55
C GLY A 99 -23.91 -0.66 8.80
N LEU A 100 -24.37 -0.73 7.54
CA LEU A 100 -24.17 -1.91 6.68
C LEU A 100 -22.73 -1.92 6.16
N VAL A 101 -21.87 -2.73 6.79
CA VAL A 101 -20.45 -2.84 6.42
C VAL A 101 -20.16 -4.19 5.77
N HIS A 102 -20.01 -4.17 4.45
CA HIS A 102 -19.66 -5.35 3.65
C HIS A 102 -18.15 -5.46 3.50
N VAL A 103 -17.62 -6.66 3.73
CA VAL A 103 -16.18 -6.90 3.67
C VAL A 103 -15.91 -8.19 2.89
N ARG A 104 -15.10 -8.07 1.83
CA ARG A 104 -14.67 -9.21 1.01
C ARG A 104 -13.20 -9.13 0.66
N ASN A 105 -12.54 -10.28 0.62
CA ASN A 105 -11.16 -10.40 0.19
C ASN A 105 -10.21 -9.40 0.87
N SER A 106 -10.50 -8.99 2.11
CA SER A 106 -9.82 -7.86 2.77
C SER A 106 -9.09 -8.28 4.04
N ILE A 107 -8.09 -7.49 4.43
CA ILE A 107 -7.31 -7.66 5.65
C ILE A 107 -7.71 -6.57 6.64
N LEU A 108 -8.13 -6.97 7.83
CA LEU A 108 -8.28 -6.12 9.01
C LEU A 108 -7.44 -6.74 10.12
N ALA A 109 -6.15 -6.36 10.20
CA ALA A 109 -5.20 -7.02 11.09
C ALA A 109 -4.03 -6.10 11.48
N GLY A 110 -3.49 -6.27 12.68
CA GLY A 110 -2.30 -5.56 13.16
C GLY A 110 -2.54 -4.07 13.43
N ASN A 111 -3.77 -3.70 13.79
CA ASN A 111 -4.09 -2.37 14.31
C ASN A 111 -3.91 -2.37 15.84
N VAL A 112 -3.77 -1.20 16.48
CA VAL A 112 -3.44 -1.12 17.92
C VAL A 112 -4.29 -0.06 18.61
N ASP A 113 -4.96 -0.43 19.69
CA ASP A 113 -5.69 0.51 20.53
C ASP A 113 -4.89 0.73 21.82
N GLU A 114 -4.26 1.90 21.94
CA GLU A 114 -3.49 2.35 23.10
C GLU A 114 -4.35 3.14 24.09
N GLY A 115 -5.65 3.36 23.79
CA GLY A 115 -6.62 4.20 24.50
C GLY A 115 -7.02 3.74 25.90
N PHE A 116 -6.72 2.49 26.27
CA PHE A 116 -7.14 1.88 27.52
C PHE A 116 -5.94 1.32 28.29
N SER A 117 -5.40 2.09 29.24
CA SER A 117 -4.17 1.77 29.96
C SER A 117 -4.40 0.90 31.21
N ASN A 118 -5.11 -0.22 31.10
CA ASN A 118 -4.96 -1.32 32.04
C ASN A 118 -4.15 -2.42 31.35
N GLU A 119 -2.89 -2.54 31.77
CA GLU A 119 -1.82 -3.33 31.13
C GLU A 119 -2.04 -4.86 31.11
N ASP A 120 -3.16 -5.35 31.67
CA ASP A 120 -3.45 -6.78 31.81
C ASP A 120 -4.44 -7.34 30.77
N ASP A 121 -4.97 -6.53 29.85
CA ASP A 121 -5.98 -6.98 28.90
C ASP A 121 -5.60 -6.75 27.42
N ASP A 122 -4.90 -7.74 26.85
CA ASP A 122 -4.66 -7.89 25.40
C ASP A 122 -5.95 -8.29 24.64
N SER A 123 -7.10 -8.33 25.31
CA SER A 123 -8.39 -8.72 24.72
C SER A 123 -9.14 -7.61 23.97
N ARG A 124 -8.48 -6.49 23.68
CA ARG A 124 -9.18 -5.31 23.15
C ARG A 124 -9.42 -5.43 21.64
N ALA A 125 -10.49 -4.79 21.17
CA ALA A 125 -10.90 -4.76 19.78
C ALA A 125 -9.88 -3.98 18.94
N HIS A 126 -8.80 -4.65 18.55
CA HIS A 126 -7.70 -3.98 17.85
C HIS A 126 -8.07 -3.72 16.38
N ASP A 127 -8.63 -4.72 15.70
CA ASP A 127 -8.80 -4.70 14.26
C ASP A 127 -10.18 -4.31 13.78
N CYS A 128 -11.22 -4.72 14.51
CA CYS A 128 -12.59 -4.34 14.18
C CYS A 128 -13.49 -4.31 15.41
N TRP A 129 -14.54 -3.48 15.34
CA TRP A 129 -15.59 -3.38 16.36
C TRP A 129 -16.94 -3.13 15.70
N GLY A 130 -18.00 -3.75 16.22
CA GLY A 130 -19.37 -3.64 15.71
C GLY A 130 -19.75 -4.80 14.79
N SER A 131 -20.84 -4.62 14.05
CA SER A 131 -21.38 -5.65 13.16
C SER A 131 -20.89 -5.49 11.73
N PHE A 132 -20.54 -6.61 11.10
CA PHE A 132 -20.08 -6.67 9.72
C PHE A 132 -20.85 -7.75 8.96
N ILE A 133 -20.86 -7.62 7.64
CA ILE A 133 -21.35 -8.64 6.72
C ILE A 133 -20.11 -9.15 5.97
N SER A 134 -19.63 -10.33 6.37
CA SER A 134 -18.58 -11.00 5.62
C SER A 134 -19.14 -11.59 4.34
N GLU A 135 -18.54 -11.20 3.22
CA GLU A 135 -18.73 -11.85 1.92
C GLU A 135 -17.58 -12.82 1.60
N GLY A 136 -16.80 -13.18 2.62
CA GLY A 136 -15.81 -14.23 2.58
C GLY A 136 -14.39 -13.80 2.23
N TYR A 137 -13.49 -14.73 2.47
CA TYR A 137 -12.06 -14.62 2.18
C TYR A 137 -11.38 -13.43 2.83
N ASN A 138 -11.75 -13.10 4.07
CA ASN A 138 -11.12 -12.03 4.84
C ASN A 138 -10.05 -12.56 5.80
N VAL A 139 -9.04 -11.75 6.10
CA VAL A 139 -8.10 -12.00 7.20
C VAL A 139 -8.39 -11.00 8.31
N ILE A 140 -8.87 -11.49 9.44
CA ILE A 140 -9.19 -10.70 10.62
C ILE A 140 -8.22 -11.09 11.73
N GLY A 141 -7.45 -10.13 12.23
CA GLY A 141 -6.44 -10.40 13.25
C GLY A 141 -7.07 -10.78 14.59
N ILE A 142 -7.95 -9.93 15.12
CA ILE A 142 -8.72 -10.17 16.34
C ILE A 142 -10.17 -9.76 16.11
N ASN A 143 -11.13 -10.65 16.37
CA ASN A 143 -12.57 -10.41 16.20
C ASN A 143 -13.34 -10.05 17.50
N TYR A 144 -12.66 -9.48 18.50
CA TYR A 144 -13.31 -9.09 19.75
C TYR A 144 -14.35 -7.99 19.55
N ASN A 145 -15.60 -8.23 19.97
CA ASN A 145 -16.74 -7.33 19.69
C ASN A 145 -16.91 -6.99 18.20
N CYS A 146 -16.44 -7.87 17.32
CA CYS A 146 -16.52 -7.75 15.88
C CYS A 146 -17.31 -8.94 15.33
N THR A 147 -18.61 -8.73 15.13
CA THR A 147 -19.51 -9.79 14.67
C THR A 147 -19.57 -9.84 13.15
N GLY A 148 -19.90 -11.02 12.60
CA GLY A 148 -20.03 -11.21 11.15
C GLY A 148 -18.87 -11.96 10.50
N PHE A 149 -17.77 -12.19 11.23
CA PHE A 149 -16.65 -13.02 10.80
C PHE A 149 -16.55 -14.28 11.65
N THR A 150 -16.44 -15.43 10.99
CA THR A 150 -16.29 -16.74 11.63
C THR A 150 -15.11 -17.48 11.01
N ASN A 151 -14.17 -17.94 11.84
CA ASN A 151 -12.98 -18.64 11.34
C ASN A 151 -13.36 -19.88 10.51
N GLY A 152 -12.85 -19.99 9.29
CA GLY A 152 -13.11 -21.09 8.36
C GLY A 152 -14.43 -20.98 7.59
N ALA A 153 -15.34 -20.10 7.98
CA ALA A 153 -16.58 -19.87 7.25
C ALA A 153 -16.30 -19.00 6.01
N ASN A 154 -16.84 -19.37 4.85
CA ASN A 154 -16.68 -18.61 3.59
C ASN A 154 -15.22 -18.27 3.22
N GLY A 155 -14.25 -19.07 3.69
CA GLY A 155 -12.82 -18.81 3.47
C GLY A 155 -12.23 -17.71 4.36
N ASP A 156 -12.98 -17.16 5.31
CA ASP A 156 -12.46 -16.23 6.31
C ASP A 156 -11.43 -16.91 7.21
N LYS A 157 -10.40 -16.17 7.56
CA LYS A 157 -9.35 -16.55 8.51
C LYS A 157 -9.39 -15.53 9.64
N VAL A 158 -9.79 -15.98 10.82
CA VAL A 158 -10.16 -15.09 11.93
C VAL A 158 -9.42 -15.53 13.18
N GLY A 159 -8.59 -14.63 13.72
CA GLY A 159 -8.00 -14.79 15.04
C GLY A 159 -8.92 -14.32 16.15
N THR A 160 -8.55 -14.68 17.37
CA THR A 160 -9.27 -14.33 18.60
C THR A 160 -8.35 -13.57 19.54
N VAL A 161 -8.89 -13.05 20.64
CA VAL A 161 -8.09 -12.40 21.69
C VAL A 161 -6.99 -13.32 22.26
N ASN A 162 -7.29 -14.60 22.45
CA ASN A 162 -6.34 -15.55 23.04
C ASN A 162 -5.37 -16.13 22.00
N VAL A 163 -5.75 -16.09 20.72
CA VAL A 163 -4.93 -16.57 19.60
C VAL A 163 -5.09 -15.58 18.44
N PRO A 164 -4.43 -14.40 18.52
CA PRO A 164 -4.47 -13.43 17.44
C PRO A 164 -3.90 -14.01 16.14
N LEU A 165 -4.50 -13.64 15.01
CA LEU A 165 -4.02 -14.06 13.69
C LEU A 165 -3.14 -12.98 13.07
N ASP A 166 -1.84 -13.23 13.02
CA ASP A 166 -0.92 -12.36 12.28
C ASP A 166 -1.14 -12.49 10.77
N ALA A 167 -1.48 -11.39 10.10
CA ALA A 167 -1.56 -11.30 8.65
C ALA A 167 -0.19 -11.44 7.96
N LYS A 168 0.91 -11.38 8.71
CA LYS A 168 2.31 -11.51 8.28
C LYS A 168 2.63 -10.60 7.11
N LEU A 169 2.36 -9.32 7.30
CA LEU A 169 2.64 -8.29 6.31
C LEU A 169 4.07 -7.74 6.50
N ASN A 170 4.69 -7.33 5.40
CA ASN A 170 5.87 -6.48 5.44
C ASN A 170 5.50 -5.05 5.88
N ALA A 171 6.51 -4.29 6.30
CA ALA A 171 6.34 -2.87 6.58
C ALA A 171 5.82 -2.12 5.35
N LEU A 172 5.17 -0.97 5.58
CA LEU A 172 4.68 -0.12 4.50
C LEU A 172 5.87 0.35 3.65
N ALA A 173 5.94 -0.10 2.41
CA ALA A 173 7.10 0.14 1.56
C ALA A 173 6.69 0.41 0.11
N ASN A 174 7.61 0.97 -0.66
CA ASN A 174 7.45 1.08 -2.10
C ASN A 174 7.67 -0.32 -2.71
N ASN A 175 6.60 -1.09 -2.88
CA ASN A 175 6.62 -2.43 -3.47
C ASN A 175 6.31 -2.40 -4.97
N GLY A 176 6.58 -1.28 -5.64
CA GLY A 176 6.13 -0.99 -7.00
C GLY A 176 4.78 -0.27 -7.03
N GLY A 177 4.36 0.18 -8.23
CA GLY A 177 3.14 0.97 -8.42
C GLY A 177 3.27 2.44 -8.02
N LEU A 178 2.12 3.14 -7.96
CA LEU A 178 2.04 4.58 -7.67
C LEU A 178 1.93 4.91 -6.17
N SER A 179 1.66 3.92 -5.33
CA SER A 179 1.48 4.10 -3.88
C SER A 179 2.15 2.97 -3.10
N LYS A 180 2.56 3.27 -1.85
CA LYS A 180 3.13 2.25 -0.96
C LYS A 180 2.07 1.22 -0.57
N THR A 181 2.49 -0.01 -0.33
CA THR A 181 1.62 -1.12 0.09
C THR A 181 2.26 -1.93 1.21
N HIS A 182 1.46 -2.78 1.84
CA HIS A 182 1.93 -3.85 2.72
C HIS A 182 1.98 -5.17 1.95
N ALA A 183 3.16 -5.56 1.47
CA ALA A 183 3.32 -6.84 0.77
C ALA A 183 3.19 -8.01 1.76
N PRO A 184 2.37 -9.04 1.48
CA PRO A 184 2.36 -10.27 2.27
C PRO A 184 3.75 -10.91 2.30
N LYS A 185 4.13 -11.51 3.43
CA LYS A 185 5.33 -12.33 3.57
C LYS A 185 5.02 -13.78 3.21
N LEU A 186 6.05 -14.55 2.85
CA LEU A 186 5.92 -16.00 2.69
C LEU A 186 5.32 -16.62 3.96
N GLY A 187 4.31 -17.47 3.78
CA GLY A 187 3.55 -18.08 4.89
C GLY A 187 2.48 -17.17 5.52
N SER A 188 2.19 -16.01 4.90
CA SER A 188 1.04 -15.17 5.26
C SER A 188 -0.28 -15.91 5.01
N PRO A 189 -1.28 -15.76 5.90
CA PRO A 189 -2.62 -16.26 5.65
C PRO A 189 -3.32 -15.61 4.44
N ALA A 190 -2.79 -14.50 3.91
CA ALA A 190 -3.36 -13.82 2.75
C ALA A 190 -2.92 -14.41 1.40
N LEU A 191 -1.79 -15.13 1.36
CA LEU A 191 -1.21 -15.63 0.12
C LEU A 191 -2.08 -16.69 -0.55
N ASP A 192 -2.38 -16.50 -1.84
CA ASP A 192 -3.22 -17.34 -2.69
C ASP A 192 -4.53 -17.77 -2.00
N ALA A 193 -5.03 -16.93 -1.09
CA ALA A 193 -6.13 -17.25 -0.18
C ALA A 193 -7.43 -16.53 -0.53
N GLY A 194 -7.42 -15.72 -1.59
CA GLY A 194 -8.59 -15.01 -2.07
C GLY A 194 -9.67 -15.93 -2.63
N ASN A 195 -10.72 -15.31 -3.16
CA ASN A 195 -11.90 -16.04 -3.60
C ASN A 195 -11.53 -16.93 -4.80
N PRO A 196 -11.84 -18.25 -4.79
CA PRO A 196 -11.60 -19.17 -5.91
C PRO A 196 -12.27 -18.75 -7.22
N ASN A 197 -13.37 -17.97 -7.14
CA ASN A 197 -14.06 -17.41 -8.30
C ASN A 197 -13.49 -16.03 -8.72
N GLY A 198 -12.33 -15.66 -8.18
CA GLY A 198 -11.61 -14.41 -8.44
C GLY A 198 -11.94 -13.29 -7.46
N CYS A 199 -10.95 -12.43 -7.21
CA CYS A 199 -11.11 -11.21 -6.42
C CYS A 199 -11.98 -10.20 -7.15
N LYS A 200 -13.08 -9.80 -6.52
CA LYS A 200 -14.10 -8.92 -7.12
C LYS A 200 -14.32 -7.66 -6.30
N ASN A 201 -14.80 -6.61 -6.97
CA ASN A 201 -15.39 -5.46 -6.29
C ASN A 201 -16.83 -5.75 -5.85
N ARG A 202 -17.48 -4.76 -5.21
CA ARG A 202 -18.89 -4.84 -4.76
C ARG A 202 -19.91 -5.17 -5.84
N LEU A 203 -19.63 -4.82 -7.10
CA LEU A 203 -20.52 -5.07 -8.24
C LEU A 203 -20.29 -6.47 -8.85
N GLY A 204 -19.42 -7.28 -8.25
CA GLY A 204 -19.06 -8.61 -8.76
C GLY A 204 -18.09 -8.58 -9.95
N ALA A 205 -17.57 -7.41 -10.32
CA ALA A 205 -16.59 -7.31 -11.40
C ALA A 205 -15.21 -7.80 -10.92
N LEU A 206 -14.57 -8.65 -11.73
CA LEU A 206 -13.23 -9.17 -11.45
C LEU A 206 -12.20 -8.03 -11.47
N LEU A 207 -11.34 -8.03 -10.46
CA LEU A 207 -10.18 -7.14 -10.39
C LEU A 207 -9.02 -7.80 -11.12
N THR A 208 -8.61 -7.22 -12.24
CA THR A 208 -7.49 -7.70 -13.05
C THR A 208 -6.13 -7.18 -12.58
N THR A 209 -6.15 -6.20 -11.67
CA THR A 209 -4.94 -5.64 -11.06
C THR A 209 -5.10 -5.41 -9.56
N ASP A 210 -3.97 -5.32 -8.86
CA ASP A 210 -3.89 -4.92 -7.46
C ASP A 210 -3.75 -3.40 -7.30
N GLN A 211 -3.53 -2.90 -6.08
CA GLN A 211 -3.34 -1.45 -5.81
C GLN A 211 -2.21 -0.81 -6.65
N ARG A 212 -1.20 -1.58 -7.01
CA ARG A 212 -0.02 -1.11 -7.73
C ARG A 212 -0.26 -1.06 -9.24
N ASN A 213 -1.46 -1.46 -9.67
CA ASN A 213 -1.81 -1.72 -11.06
C ASN A 213 -0.97 -2.86 -11.66
N TYR A 214 -0.50 -3.80 -10.82
CA TYR A 214 0.13 -5.03 -11.29
C TYR A 214 -0.93 -6.12 -11.44
N ALA A 215 -0.69 -7.08 -12.34
CA ALA A 215 -1.67 -8.13 -12.63
C ALA A 215 -2.12 -8.85 -11.35
N ARG A 216 -3.37 -9.33 -11.37
CA ARG A 216 -4.00 -10.11 -10.30
C ARG A 216 -4.94 -11.16 -10.92
N PRO A 217 -4.84 -12.44 -10.52
CA PRO A 217 -3.77 -13.04 -9.72
C PRO A 217 -2.45 -13.18 -10.48
N VAL A 218 -1.30 -13.36 -9.80
CA VAL A 218 -0.03 -13.72 -10.49
C VAL A 218 0.73 -14.88 -9.88
N ASN A 219 1.30 -15.70 -10.77
CA ASN A 219 2.07 -16.90 -10.53
C ASN A 219 3.58 -16.66 -10.64
N ALA A 220 4.35 -16.96 -9.59
CA ALA A 220 5.72 -17.41 -9.78
C ALA A 220 6.11 -18.57 -8.86
N ASN A 221 5.19 -19.52 -8.65
CA ASN A 221 5.55 -20.89 -8.31
C ASN A 221 4.80 -21.88 -9.19
N VAL A 222 5.57 -22.84 -9.68
CA VAL A 222 5.26 -23.81 -10.73
C VAL A 222 4.36 -24.93 -10.18
N GLY A 223 3.25 -25.27 -10.85
CA GLY A 223 2.70 -26.64 -10.82
C GLY A 223 1.42 -26.98 -10.05
N ILE A 224 0.59 -26.02 -9.56
CA ILE A 224 -0.67 -26.36 -8.86
C ILE A 224 -1.92 -25.81 -9.61
N PRO A 225 -2.93 -26.65 -9.91
CA PRO A 225 -4.24 -26.19 -10.41
C PRO A 225 -5.01 -25.44 -9.31
N GLY A 226 -5.53 -24.23 -9.60
CA GLY A 226 -6.37 -23.44 -8.67
C GLY A 226 -5.77 -22.11 -8.18
N GLN A 227 -5.05 -21.37 -9.05
CA GLN A 227 -4.43 -20.08 -8.74
C GLN A 227 -5.48 -19.03 -8.31
N ARG A 228 -5.35 -18.49 -7.10
CA ARG A 228 -6.26 -17.48 -6.54
C ARG A 228 -5.47 -16.22 -6.26
N CYS A 229 -6.14 -15.08 -6.32
CA CYS A 229 -5.56 -13.83 -5.87
C CYS A 229 -5.23 -13.87 -4.36
N ASP A 230 -4.36 -12.98 -3.93
CA ASP A 230 -4.13 -12.72 -2.51
C ASP A 230 -5.30 -11.95 -1.90
N ILE A 231 -5.54 -12.21 -0.61
CA ILE A 231 -6.42 -11.38 0.21
C ILE A 231 -5.73 -10.01 0.46
N GLY A 232 -6.48 -8.92 0.32
CA GLY A 232 -6.02 -7.55 0.58
C GLY A 232 -5.67 -6.78 -0.69
N ALA A 233 -4.99 -5.64 -0.52
CA ALA A 233 -4.74 -4.69 -1.60
C ALA A 233 -3.55 -5.04 -2.50
N HIS A 234 -2.74 -6.02 -2.12
CA HIS A 234 -1.48 -6.36 -2.77
C HIS A 234 -1.51 -7.80 -3.27
N GLU A 235 -1.05 -8.01 -4.50
CA GLU A 235 -0.83 -9.34 -5.07
C GLU A 235 0.66 -9.73 -4.99
N PHE A 236 1.00 -10.73 -4.20
CA PHE A 236 2.36 -11.20 -4.04
C PHE A 236 2.92 -11.72 -5.36
N ASN A 237 4.22 -11.52 -5.56
CA ASN A 237 4.96 -12.04 -6.72
C ASN A 237 4.47 -11.58 -8.10
N SER A 238 3.67 -10.50 -8.17
CA SER A 238 3.29 -9.87 -9.44
C SER A 238 4.55 -9.26 -10.11
N PRO A 239 4.98 -9.75 -11.30
CA PRO A 239 6.27 -9.47 -11.88
C PRO A 239 6.33 -8.01 -12.36
N GLY A 240 7.04 -7.21 -11.57
CA GLY A 240 7.39 -5.83 -11.87
C GLY A 240 8.83 -5.51 -11.43
N PHE A 241 9.77 -6.45 -11.64
CA PHE A 241 11.21 -6.48 -11.26
C PHE A 241 11.54 -7.27 -9.97
N PRO A 242 12.75 -7.89 -9.87
CA PRO A 242 12.98 -9.08 -9.07
C PRO A 242 12.89 -8.78 -7.57
N THR A 243 11.93 -9.40 -6.92
CA THR A 243 12.05 -9.71 -5.50
C THR A 243 13.21 -10.68 -5.33
N SER A 244 14.17 -10.33 -4.46
CA SER A 244 15.16 -11.26 -3.96
C SER A 244 14.43 -12.32 -3.14
N THR A 245 13.98 -13.39 -3.80
CA THR A 245 13.46 -14.58 -3.13
C THR A 245 14.62 -15.18 -2.33
N PRO A 246 14.53 -15.29 -0.99
CA PRO A 246 15.48 -16.06 -0.24
C PRO A 246 15.23 -17.52 -0.56
N THR A 247 16.06 -18.11 -1.42
CA THR A 247 16.09 -19.56 -1.59
C THR A 247 16.53 -20.16 -0.26
N LEU A 248 15.64 -20.89 0.41
CA LEU A 248 15.91 -21.70 1.59
C LEU A 248 16.97 -22.76 1.23
N VAL A 249 18.22 -22.50 1.59
CA VAL A 249 19.24 -23.54 1.72
C VAL A 249 19.15 -24.11 3.13
N ILE A 250 18.88 -25.41 3.23
CA ILE A 250 18.85 -26.16 4.49
C ILE A 250 20.28 -26.13 5.08
N PRO A 251 20.50 -25.62 6.30
CA PRO A 251 21.84 -25.54 6.87
C PRO A 251 22.22 -26.87 7.52
N THR A 252 23.21 -27.56 6.95
CA THR A 252 23.95 -28.62 7.65
C THR A 252 24.96 -27.97 8.60
N LYS A 253 24.92 -28.37 9.87
CA LYS A 253 25.73 -27.82 10.98
C LYS A 253 27.24 -28.01 10.75
N THR A 254 28.05 -26.94 10.86
CA THR A 254 29.34 -26.90 11.59
C THR A 254 29.81 -25.44 11.79
N PRO A 255 30.75 -25.15 12.72
CA PRO A 255 30.52 -24.44 13.98
C PRO A 255 30.80 -22.92 13.92
N SER A 256 30.20 -22.21 14.87
CA SER A 256 30.47 -20.81 15.20
C SER A 256 31.92 -20.62 15.68
N PRO A 257 32.60 -19.55 15.21
CA PRO A 257 33.02 -18.55 16.18
C PRO A 257 32.86 -17.09 15.74
N THR A 258 32.44 -16.28 16.72
CA THR A 258 32.84 -14.90 17.02
C THR A 258 32.24 -13.74 16.21
N ALA A 259 31.68 -12.80 16.99
CA ALA A 259 31.01 -11.58 16.59
C ALA A 259 31.77 -10.71 15.57
N THR A 260 31.04 -10.12 14.63
CA THR A 260 31.52 -9.04 13.77
C THR A 260 30.50 -7.91 13.67
N THR A 261 31.04 -6.70 13.70
CA THR A 261 30.50 -5.34 13.68
C THR A 261 29.58 -4.98 12.49
N PRO A 262 28.81 -3.86 12.57
CA PRO A 262 27.77 -3.53 11.60
C PRO A 262 28.34 -3.22 10.20
N SER A 263 27.74 -3.83 9.18
CA SER A 263 28.16 -3.71 7.78
C SER A 263 27.62 -2.43 7.12
N ASN A 264 28.55 -1.65 6.57
CA ASN A 264 28.34 -0.46 5.73
C ASN A 264 27.76 -0.83 4.35
N ALA A 265 26.50 -0.46 4.08
CA ALA A 265 25.75 -0.91 2.90
C ALA A 265 25.92 -0.09 1.59
N CYS A 266 26.79 0.93 1.51
CA CYS A 266 26.92 1.77 0.30
C CYS A 266 28.38 2.10 -0.08
N GLN A 267 29.19 1.07 -0.40
CA GLN A 267 30.59 1.24 -0.85
C GLN A 267 30.77 1.23 -2.38
N ASN A 268 29.77 0.79 -3.15
CA ASN A 268 29.86 0.68 -4.62
C ASN A 268 29.02 1.74 -5.31
N LYS A 269 29.48 2.21 -6.48
CA LYS A 269 28.74 3.17 -7.31
C LYS A 269 27.30 2.67 -7.56
N PRO A 270 26.29 3.56 -7.62
CA PRO A 270 24.90 3.16 -7.76
C PRO A 270 24.62 2.58 -9.14
N ALA A 271 23.53 1.79 -9.26
CA ALA A 271 23.09 1.26 -10.55
C ALA A 271 22.62 2.37 -11.51
N ALA A 272 22.54 2.06 -12.82
CA ALA A 272 22.00 2.99 -13.79
C ALA A 272 20.49 3.21 -13.56
N PRO A 273 19.98 4.46 -13.52
CA PRO A 273 18.55 4.71 -13.42
C PRO A 273 17.77 4.13 -14.61
N VAL A 274 16.55 3.67 -14.35
CA VAL A 274 15.58 3.26 -15.40
C VAL A 274 14.55 4.38 -15.55
N LEU A 275 14.41 4.93 -16.75
CA LEU A 275 13.53 6.07 -17.01
C LEU A 275 12.07 5.63 -17.13
N SER A 276 11.12 6.45 -16.64
CA SER A 276 9.69 6.09 -16.63
C SER A 276 8.81 7.10 -17.38
N LYS A 277 8.87 8.40 -17.04
CA LYS A 277 8.04 9.44 -17.67
C LYS A 277 8.86 10.66 -18.12
N PRO A 278 8.50 11.30 -19.25
CA PRO A 278 7.60 10.80 -20.30
C PRO A 278 8.07 9.45 -20.85
N ALA A 279 7.13 8.55 -21.17
CA ALA A 279 7.48 7.24 -21.71
C ALA A 279 8.19 7.38 -23.06
N ASP A 280 9.07 6.43 -23.37
CA ASP A 280 9.91 6.50 -24.57
C ASP A 280 9.06 6.61 -25.86
N ASN A 281 9.50 7.46 -26.77
CA ASN A 281 8.85 7.80 -28.04
C ASN A 281 7.44 8.42 -27.92
N LYS A 282 7.04 8.94 -26.75
CA LYS A 282 5.71 9.57 -26.61
C LYS A 282 5.67 11.01 -27.09
N THR A 283 4.52 11.37 -27.66
CA THR A 283 4.16 12.78 -27.95
C THR A 283 3.31 13.34 -26.82
N ILE A 284 3.67 14.51 -26.31
CA ILE A 284 3.02 15.20 -25.19
C ILE A 284 2.60 16.62 -25.58
N GLN A 285 1.65 17.19 -24.83
CA GLN A 285 1.18 18.57 -25.04
C GLN A 285 1.86 19.59 -24.11
N SER A 286 2.31 19.14 -22.93
CA SER A 286 2.91 20.03 -21.93
C SER A 286 4.31 20.47 -22.36
N THR A 287 4.56 21.78 -22.27
CA THR A 287 5.89 22.37 -22.49
C THR A 287 6.79 22.27 -21.26
N THR A 288 6.26 21.91 -20.09
CA THR A 288 7.03 21.69 -18.85
C THR A 288 6.83 20.26 -18.35
N PRO A 289 7.25 19.23 -19.11
CA PRO A 289 7.09 17.85 -18.68
C PRO A 289 7.80 17.60 -17.34
N LYS A 290 7.14 16.78 -16.52
CA LYS A 290 7.75 16.12 -15.36
C LYS A 290 8.51 14.89 -15.87
N LEU A 291 9.82 14.89 -15.65
CA LEU A 291 10.71 13.76 -15.88
C LEU A 291 10.74 12.90 -14.63
N ASP A 292 10.64 11.58 -14.78
CA ASP A 292 10.45 10.63 -13.69
C ASP A 292 11.22 9.33 -14.00
N TRP A 293 11.86 8.74 -13.00
CA TRP A 293 12.67 7.52 -13.14
C TRP A 293 12.63 6.68 -11.86
N ASN A 294 13.06 5.43 -11.92
CA ASN A 294 13.09 4.55 -10.74
C ASN A 294 14.14 5.02 -9.73
N ASP A 295 13.80 4.98 -8.44
CA ASP A 295 14.76 5.17 -7.35
C ASP A 295 15.92 4.16 -7.47
N VAL A 296 17.13 4.64 -7.25
CA VAL A 296 18.36 3.85 -7.26
C VAL A 296 18.92 3.78 -5.84
N THR A 297 18.97 2.57 -5.26
CA THR A 297 19.57 2.32 -3.94
C THR A 297 20.99 2.90 -3.86
N CYS A 298 21.34 3.49 -2.71
CA CYS A 298 22.59 4.20 -2.43
C CYS A 298 22.85 5.47 -3.26
N ALA A 299 22.02 5.83 -4.25
CA ALA A 299 22.17 7.11 -4.93
C ALA A 299 21.79 8.26 -3.98
N THR A 300 22.72 9.18 -3.74
CA THR A 300 22.46 10.38 -2.93
C THR A 300 21.98 11.55 -3.78
N LYS A 301 22.19 11.50 -5.09
CA LYS A 301 21.71 12.52 -6.05
C LYS A 301 21.61 11.99 -7.47
N TYR A 302 20.83 12.68 -8.28
CA TYR A 302 20.63 12.43 -9.70
C TYR A 302 21.03 13.64 -10.54
N LYS A 303 21.70 13.41 -11.68
CA LYS A 303 22.03 14.43 -12.67
C LYS A 303 21.21 14.19 -13.94
N VAL A 304 20.25 15.08 -14.21
CA VAL A 304 19.32 14.99 -15.34
C VAL A 304 19.79 15.88 -16.48
N VAL A 305 19.67 15.40 -17.72
CA VAL A 305 19.96 16.18 -18.93
C VAL A 305 18.88 15.90 -19.98
N VAL A 306 18.37 16.97 -20.60
CA VAL A 306 17.48 16.93 -21.77
C VAL A 306 18.16 17.65 -22.93
N LYS A 307 18.02 17.09 -24.12
CA LYS A 307 18.66 17.49 -25.37
C LYS A 307 17.61 17.61 -26.46
N ARG A 308 17.61 18.70 -27.20
CA ARG A 308 16.66 18.94 -28.30
C ARG A 308 17.17 18.31 -29.60
N ASP A 309 16.25 17.74 -30.37
CA ASP A 309 16.38 17.18 -31.73
C ASP A 309 17.31 15.97 -31.90
N ALA A 310 18.34 15.80 -31.05
CA ALA A 310 19.23 14.64 -31.08
C ALA A 310 19.87 14.36 -29.71
N LYS A 311 20.36 13.13 -29.49
CA LYS A 311 21.11 12.74 -28.26
C LYS A 311 22.36 13.61 -28.01
N ASN A 312 22.94 14.15 -29.07
CA ASN A 312 24.07 15.09 -29.08
C ASN A 312 23.66 16.56 -29.31
N GLY A 313 22.36 16.86 -29.40
CA GLY A 313 21.85 18.19 -29.75
C GLY A 313 22.00 19.25 -28.65
N VAL A 314 21.27 20.36 -28.79
CA VAL A 314 21.32 21.49 -27.85
C VAL A 314 20.79 21.05 -26.49
N LYS A 315 21.49 21.40 -25.41
CA LYS A 315 21.07 21.06 -24.03
C LYS A 315 19.91 21.98 -23.63
N ALA A 316 18.69 21.47 -23.71
CA ALA A 316 17.48 22.22 -23.40
C ALA A 316 17.19 22.30 -21.89
N PHE A 317 17.65 21.31 -21.11
CA PHE A 317 17.49 21.32 -19.65
C PHE A 317 18.59 20.49 -18.97
N LYS A 318 19.00 20.91 -17.78
CA LYS A 318 19.91 20.17 -16.90
C LYS A 318 19.69 20.56 -15.45
N GLN A 319 19.54 19.57 -14.57
CA GLN A 319 19.39 19.80 -13.14
C GLN A 319 20.03 18.67 -12.33
N THR A 320 20.43 18.97 -11.10
CA THR A 320 20.77 17.95 -10.09
C THR A 320 19.67 17.95 -9.04
N VAL A 321 19.15 16.77 -8.69
CA VAL A 321 18.07 16.59 -7.70
C VAL A 321 18.40 15.45 -6.76
N THR A 322 17.81 15.43 -5.57
CA THR A 322 17.97 14.35 -4.57
C THR A 322 16.84 13.32 -4.63
N VAL A 323 15.73 13.65 -5.30
CA VAL A 323 14.59 12.77 -5.53
C VAL A 323 14.55 12.31 -6.99
N SER A 324 13.83 11.23 -7.28
CA SER A 324 13.78 10.56 -8.59
C SER A 324 12.86 11.20 -9.63
N GLN A 325 12.63 12.51 -9.51
CA GLN A 325 11.74 13.25 -10.40
C GLN A 325 12.19 14.72 -10.53
N VAL A 326 11.90 15.34 -11.67
CA VAL A 326 12.12 16.77 -11.86
C VAL A 326 11.18 17.36 -12.91
N LYS A 327 10.58 18.52 -12.63
CA LYS A 327 9.84 19.29 -13.64
C LYS A 327 10.81 20.16 -14.45
N THR A 328 10.72 20.09 -15.77
CA THR A 328 11.55 20.92 -16.65
C THR A 328 11.10 22.38 -16.64
N THR A 329 12.04 23.29 -16.95
CA THR A 329 11.67 24.62 -17.46
C THR A 329 10.98 24.47 -18.82
N ALA A 330 10.24 25.50 -19.26
CA ALA A 330 9.50 25.45 -20.52
C ALA A 330 10.42 25.07 -21.70
N LEU A 331 10.03 24.01 -22.42
CA LEU A 331 10.67 23.49 -23.61
C LEU A 331 9.89 23.95 -24.84
N THR A 332 10.59 24.18 -25.94
CA THR A 332 10.02 24.63 -27.22
C THR A 332 9.12 23.54 -27.83
N LYS A 333 7.93 23.93 -28.30
CA LYS A 333 7.00 23.06 -29.04
C LYS A 333 7.55 22.64 -30.41
N GLY A 334 7.02 21.56 -30.98
CA GLY A 334 7.37 21.08 -32.32
C GLY A 334 8.70 20.33 -32.40
N HIS A 335 9.36 20.06 -31.27
CA HIS A 335 10.67 19.41 -31.21
C HIS A 335 10.62 18.04 -30.51
N ALA A 336 11.53 17.17 -30.93
CA ALA A 336 11.87 15.96 -30.19
C ALA A 336 12.90 16.26 -29.10
N TYR A 337 12.81 15.57 -27.97
CA TYR A 337 13.65 15.75 -26.80
C TYR A 337 14.18 14.42 -26.31
N TYR A 338 15.50 14.29 -26.31
CA TYR A 338 16.24 13.15 -25.79
C TYR A 338 16.69 13.45 -24.38
N TRP A 339 16.38 12.59 -23.42
CA TRP A 339 16.75 12.80 -22.03
C TRP A 339 17.31 11.55 -21.37
N ARG A 340 18.14 11.78 -20.35
CA ARG A 340 18.73 10.72 -19.53
C ARG A 340 19.09 11.21 -18.13
N VAL A 341 19.28 10.28 -17.22
CA VAL A 341 19.59 10.54 -15.82
C VAL A 341 20.87 9.79 -15.42
N LYS A 342 21.66 10.38 -14.51
CA LYS A 342 22.73 9.67 -13.81
C LYS A 342 22.41 9.57 -12.33
N ALA A 343 22.44 8.38 -11.75
CA ALA A 343 22.49 8.20 -10.29
C ALA A 343 23.93 8.36 -9.82
N CYS A 344 24.14 9.02 -8.69
CA CYS A 344 25.45 9.30 -8.13
C CYS A 344 25.46 9.15 -6.61
N ASP A 345 26.59 8.69 -6.08
CA ASP A 345 26.95 8.71 -4.66
C ASP A 345 28.41 9.17 -4.49
N ALA A 346 29.03 8.85 -3.35
CA ALA A 346 30.45 9.12 -3.11
C ALA A 346 31.39 8.20 -3.91
N ALA A 347 30.96 6.97 -4.22
CA ALA A 347 31.73 5.97 -4.96
C ALA A 347 31.69 6.18 -6.49
N GLY A 348 30.68 6.89 -7.02
CA GLY A 348 30.67 7.31 -8.42
C GLY A 348 29.27 7.52 -9.00
N CYS A 349 29.15 7.46 -10.33
CA CYS A 349 27.87 7.60 -11.02
C CYS A 349 27.65 6.56 -12.13
N ALA A 350 26.39 6.14 -12.33
CA ALA A 350 25.95 5.34 -13.48
C ALA A 350 24.88 6.10 -14.29
N LYS A 351 24.87 5.93 -15.62
CA LYS A 351 23.99 6.65 -16.55
C LYS A 351 22.91 5.71 -17.07
N SER A 352 21.68 6.19 -17.16
CA SER A 352 20.60 5.51 -17.88
C SER A 352 20.84 5.46 -19.39
N GLY A 353 20.05 4.64 -20.08
CA GLY A 353 19.76 4.82 -21.50
C GLY A 353 19.09 6.17 -21.80
N TRP A 354 18.95 6.50 -23.08
CA TRP A 354 18.21 7.68 -23.50
C TRP A 354 16.76 7.33 -23.75
N PHE A 355 15.83 8.12 -23.21
CA PHE A 355 14.45 8.17 -23.67
C PHE A 355 14.25 9.38 -24.58
N THR A 356 13.26 9.32 -25.45
CA THR A 356 12.82 10.44 -26.28
C THR A 356 11.34 10.75 -26.08
N PHE A 357 10.96 12.01 -26.22
CA PHE A 357 9.57 12.46 -26.31
C PHE A 357 9.45 13.67 -27.24
N THR A 358 8.28 13.89 -27.82
CA THR A 358 8.02 15.02 -28.72
C THR A 358 6.98 15.95 -28.10
N ILE A 359 7.18 17.25 -28.18
CA ILE A 359 6.15 18.22 -27.78
C ILE A 359 5.38 18.63 -29.02
N LYS A 360 4.04 18.51 -29.00
CA LYS A 360 3.20 18.91 -30.13
C LYS A 360 3.50 20.37 -30.55
N PRO A 361 3.45 20.69 -31.86
CA PRO A 361 3.61 22.06 -32.36
C PRO A 361 2.74 23.10 -31.65
#